data_AF-A0A6M0IJ40-F1
#
_entry.id   AF-A0A6M0IJ40-F1
#
_cell.length_a   1.000
_cell.length_b   1.000
_cell.length_c   1.000
_cell.angle_alpha   90.00
_cell.angle_beta   90.00
_cell.angle_gamma   90.00
#
_symmetry.space_group_name_H-M   'P 1'
#
loop_
_entity.id
_entity.type
_entity.pdbx_description
1 polymer ?
#
loop_
_entity_poly.entity_id
_entity_poly.type
_entity_poly.pdbx_seq_one_letter_code
_entity_poly.pdbx_strand_id
1 'polypeptide(L)'
;MAQQIRGTEPPGYIHLPKLGLVATSDIGYFVSQKQYCHIYFVGSNRPHLLSEPLAYFRRKLPHFVETRFHNCQGLRIRRKLYNPALPAINGLREA
;
A
#
# COMPACT_ATOMS: atom_id res chain seq x y z
N MET A 1 -32.55 -7.66 0.07
CA MET A 1 -32.06 -6.60 -0.84
C MET A 1 -31.14 -5.67 -0.04
N ALA A 2 -29.81 -5.83 -0.15
CA ALA A 2 -28.86 -4.94 0.52
C ALA A 2 -28.51 -3.80 -0.44
N GLN A 3 -29.03 -2.60 -0.16
CA GLN A 3 -28.70 -1.40 -0.92
C GLN A 3 -27.21 -1.10 -0.72
N GLN A 4 -26.41 -1.27 -1.77
CA GLN A 4 -25.03 -0.78 -1.84
C GLN A 4 -25.07 0.74 -1.77
N ILE A 5 -25.05 1.28 -0.56
CA ILE A 5 -24.59 2.64 -0.32
C ILE A 5 -23.17 2.64 -0.85
N ARG A 6 -22.94 3.27 -2.00
CA ARG A 6 -21.60 3.65 -2.46
C ARG A 6 -21.09 4.65 -1.43
N GLY A 7 -20.62 4.13 -0.31
CA GLY A 7 -20.11 4.89 0.81
C GLY A 7 -19.00 5.77 0.27
N THR A 8 -19.25 7.07 0.33
CA THR A 8 -18.22 8.09 0.19
C THR A 8 -17.10 7.67 1.15
N GLU A 9 -15.97 7.21 0.63
CA GLU A 9 -14.83 6.79 1.44
C GLU A 9 -14.48 7.99 2.35
N PRO A 10 -14.56 7.86 3.69
CA PRO A 10 -14.25 8.97 4.56
C PRO A 10 -12.81 9.43 4.32
N PRO A 11 -12.53 10.75 4.40
CA PRO A 11 -11.20 11.27 4.16
C PRO A 11 -10.20 10.61 5.11
N GLY A 12 -9.06 10.17 4.57
CA GLY A 12 -8.05 9.43 5.34
C GLY A 12 -8.33 7.94 5.51
N TYR A 13 -9.33 7.38 4.81
CA TYR A 13 -9.58 5.94 4.75
C TYR A 13 -9.62 5.44 3.30
N ILE A 14 -9.27 4.17 3.12
CA ILE A 14 -9.38 3.45 1.85
C ILE A 14 -10.10 2.13 2.07
N HIS A 15 -11.03 1.80 1.17
CA HIS A 15 -11.67 0.49 1.19
C HIS A 15 -10.83 -0.56 0.44
N LEU A 16 -10.36 -1.57 1.17
CA LEU A 16 -9.63 -2.72 0.65
C LEU A 16 -10.55 -3.95 0.63
N PRO A 17 -10.82 -4.59 -0.52
CA PRO A 17 -11.85 -5.64 -0.62
C PRO A 17 -11.71 -6.81 0.38
N LYS A 18 -10.48 -7.13 0.79
CA LYS A 18 -10.20 -8.20 1.78
C LYS A 18 -10.09 -7.73 3.23
N LEU A 19 -9.86 -6.44 3.46
CA LEU A 19 -9.55 -5.89 4.78
C LEU A 19 -10.62 -4.90 5.26
N GLY A 20 -11.58 -4.55 4.41
CA GLY A 20 -12.60 -3.55 4.70
C GLY A 20 -12.05 -2.14 4.65
N LEU A 21 -12.61 -1.26 5.48
CA LEU A 21 -12.19 0.13 5.57
C LEU A 21 -10.93 0.25 6.43
N VAL A 22 -9.88 0.86 5.87
CA VAL A 22 -8.57 0.95 6.48
C VAL A 22 -8.12 2.41 6.54
N ALA A 23 -7.65 2.88 7.69
CA ALA A 23 -7.10 4.22 7.83
C ALA A 23 -5.76 4.33 7.10
N THR A 24 -5.58 5.37 6.27
CA THR A 24 -4.35 5.57 5.50
C THR A 24 -3.15 5.87 6.40
N SER A 25 -3.37 6.37 7.61
CA SER A 25 -2.36 6.56 8.66
C SER A 25 -1.73 5.25 9.11
N ASP A 26 -2.49 4.16 9.08
CA ASP A 26 -2.02 2.86 9.57
C ASP A 26 -1.23 2.12 8.49
N ILE A 27 -1.27 2.63 7.25
CA ILE A 27 -0.59 2.03 6.11
C ILE A 27 0.84 2.54 6.05
N GLY A 28 1.80 1.63 6.22
CA GLY A 28 3.22 1.92 6.05
C GLY A 28 3.60 2.04 4.58
N TYR A 29 3.50 0.93 3.85
CA TYR A 29 3.84 0.89 2.43
C TYR A 29 3.16 -0.25 1.69
N PHE A 30 3.06 -0.10 0.37
CA PHE A 30 2.67 -1.15 -0.56
C PHE A 30 3.89 -1.61 -1.37
N VAL A 31 3.96 -2.90 -1.71
CA VAL A 31 5.01 -3.46 -2.56
C VAL A 31 4.38 -4.18 -3.75
N SER A 32 4.82 -3.86 -4.96
CA SER A 32 4.41 -4.59 -6.15
C SER A 32 5.03 -6.00 -6.19
N GLN A 33 4.19 -7.01 -6.41
CA GLN A 33 4.62 -8.39 -6.61
C GLN A 33 3.83 -9.05 -7.74
N LYS A 34 4.48 -9.16 -8.91
CA LYS A 34 3.87 -9.68 -10.15
C LYS A 34 2.63 -8.85 -10.53
N GLN A 35 1.44 -9.46 -10.53
CA GLN A 35 0.16 -8.83 -10.87
C GLN A 35 -0.57 -8.25 -9.64
N TYR A 36 -0.05 -8.50 -8.44
CA TYR A 36 -0.68 -8.15 -7.16
C TYR A 36 0.20 -7.16 -6.39
N CYS A 37 -0.30 -6.71 -5.23
CA CYS A 37 0.53 -5.99 -4.28
C CYS A 37 0.36 -6.53 -2.86
N HIS A 38 1.38 -6.28 -2.04
CA HIS A 38 1.32 -6.50 -0.60
C HIS A 38 1.23 -5.16 0.10
N ILE A 39 0.35 -5.05 1.09
CA ILE A 39 0.28 -3.92 2.01
C ILE A 39 0.93 -4.29 3.34
N TYR A 40 1.70 -3.35 3.88
CA TYR A 40 2.35 -3.43 5.19
C TYR A 40 1.79 -2.31 6.07
N PHE A 41 1.32 -2.69 7.26
CA PHE A 41 0.79 -1.77 8.26
C PHE A 41 1.88 -1.29 9.21
N VAL A 42 1.73 -0.09 9.74
CA VAL A 42 2.57 0.44 10.82
C VAL A 42 2.47 -0.49 12.03
N GLY A 43 3.62 -0.87 12.60
CA GLY A 43 3.67 -1.79 13.74
C GLY A 43 3.41 -3.26 13.40
N SER A 44 3.20 -3.62 12.13
CA SER A 44 3.04 -5.01 11.68
C SER A 44 4.09 -5.41 10.65
N ASN A 45 4.77 -6.52 10.90
CA ASN A 45 5.69 -7.14 9.94
C ASN A 45 4.98 -8.14 8.99
N ARG A 46 3.68 -8.38 9.16
CA ARG A 46 2.92 -9.32 8.34
C ARG A 46 2.34 -8.60 7.11
N PRO A 47 2.75 -8.96 5.88
CA PRO A 47 2.12 -8.43 4.68
C PRO A 47 0.73 -9.00 4.48
N HIS A 48 -0.17 -8.20 3.95
CA HIS A 48 -1.47 -8.66 3.46
C HIS A 48 -1.51 -8.57 1.93
N LEU A 49 -1.94 -9.65 1.28
CA LEU A 49 -2.04 -9.71 -0.18
C LEU A 49 -3.33 -9.03 -0.66
N LEU A 50 -3.17 -8.05 -1.54
CA LEU A 50 -4.26 -7.34 -2.20
C LEU A 50 -4.40 -7.80 -3.65
N SER A 51 -5.64 -7.88 -4.13
CA SER A 51 -5.97 -8.25 -5.50
C SER A 51 -5.57 -7.19 -6.51
N GLU A 52 -5.51 -5.94 -6.07
CA GLU A 52 -5.30 -4.78 -6.93
C GLU A 52 -3.80 -4.52 -7.17
N PRO A 53 -3.41 -4.05 -8.36
CA PRO A 53 -2.03 -3.71 -8.64
C PRO A 53 -1.62 -2.40 -7.93
N LEU A 54 -0.32 -2.18 -7.74
CA LEU A 54 0.22 -0.97 -7.12
C LEU A 54 -0.29 0.34 -7.78
N ALA A 55 -0.52 0.31 -9.09
CA ALA A 55 -1.04 1.45 -9.86
C ALA A 55 -2.45 1.88 -9.43
N TYR A 56 -3.29 0.95 -8.94
CA TYR A 56 -4.60 1.27 -8.38
C TYR A 56 -4.44 2.13 -7.12
N PHE A 57 -3.58 1.72 -6.19
CA PHE A 57 -3.32 2.45 -4.95
C PHE A 57 -2.67 3.80 -5.18
N ARG A 58 -1.75 3.90 -6.16
CA ARG A 58 -1.16 5.19 -6.54
C ARG A 58 -2.21 6.22 -6.99
N ARG A 59 -3.27 5.79 -7.68
CA ARG A 59 -4.37 6.69 -8.09
C ARG A 59 -5.27 7.07 -6.93
N LYS A 60 -5.50 6.14 -6.00
CA LYS A 60 -6.35 6.34 -4.81
C LYS A 60 -5.66 7.12 -3.68
N LEU A 61 -4.34 6.99 -3.57
CA LEU A 61 -3.51 7.58 -2.52
C LEU A 61 -2.44 8.49 -3.14
N PRO A 62 -2.84 9.67 -3.67
CA PRO A 62 -1.92 10.58 -4.36
C PRO A 62 -0.83 11.15 -3.44
N HIS A 63 -1.07 11.16 -2.13
CA HIS A 63 -0.10 11.61 -1.13
C HIS A 63 1.01 10.59 -0.86
N PHE A 64 0.84 9.33 -1.28
CA PHE A 64 1.89 8.33 -1.13
C PHE A 64 2.90 8.48 -2.26
N VAL A 65 4.17 8.28 -1.93
CA VAL A 65 5.27 8.47 -2.89
C VAL A 65 5.71 7.11 -3.42
N GLU A 66 5.88 7.01 -4.74
CA GLU A 66 6.36 5.80 -5.40
C GLU A 66 7.90 5.80 -5.42
N THR A 67 8.53 4.84 -4.76
CA THR A 67 9.97 4.57 -4.87
C THR A 67 10.24 3.33 -5.70
N ARG A 68 11.36 3.36 -6.43
CA ARG A 68 11.86 2.26 -7.24
C ARG A 68 13.12 1.71 -6.60
N PHE A 69 13.08 0.46 -6.19
CA PHE A 69 14.23 -0.25 -5.65
C PHE A 69 14.80 -1.15 -6.74
N HIS A 70 16.08 -1.00 -7.01
CA HIS A 70 16.83 -1.97 -7.78
C HIS A 70 17.25 -3.06 -6.80
N ASN A 71 16.98 -4.33 -7.09
CA ASN A 71 17.66 -5.37 -6.31
C ASN A 71 19.17 -5.28 -6.60
N CYS A 72 20.03 -5.58 -5.63
CA CYS A 72 21.49 -5.58 -5.78
C CYS A 72 22.01 -6.49 -6.92
N GLN A 73 21.13 -7.27 -7.55
CA GLN A 73 21.40 -8.15 -8.69
C GLN A 73 20.95 -7.56 -10.04
N GLY A 74 20.49 -6.30 -10.10
CA GLY A 74 20.17 -5.58 -11.34
C GLY A 74 18.97 -6.11 -12.15
N LEU A 75 18.25 -7.11 -11.64
CA LEU A 75 17.31 -7.93 -12.44
C LEU A 75 15.83 -7.55 -12.27
N ARG A 76 15.43 -6.85 -11.20
CA ARG A 76 14.02 -6.44 -11.01
C ARG A 76 13.87 -5.11 -10.28
N ILE A 77 13.25 -4.14 -10.94
CA ILE A 77 12.75 -2.91 -10.31
C ILE A 77 11.53 -3.27 -9.46
N ARG A 78 11.69 -3.29 -8.14
CA ARG A 78 10.55 -3.37 -7.21
C ARG A 78 10.02 -1.96 -6.98
N ARG A 79 8.74 -1.75 -7.28
CA ARG A 79 8.06 -0.50 -6.95
C ARG A 79 7.42 -0.63 -5.58
N LYS A 80 7.65 0.37 -4.73
CA LYS A 80 6.96 0.53 -3.46
C LYS A 80 6.22 1.86 -3.43
N LEU A 81 5.10 1.91 -2.74
CA LEU A 81 4.32 3.13 -2.51
C LEU A 81 4.29 3.37 -1.00
N TYR A 82 5.01 4.37 -0.51
CA TYR A 82 5.16 4.64 0.93
C TYR A 82 4.38 5.87 1.35
N ASN A 83 3.91 5.87 2.59
CA ASN A 83 3.30 7.04 3.19
C ASN A 83 4.40 8.00 3.72
N PRO A 84 4.61 9.18 3.12
CA PRO A 84 5.64 10.12 3.58
C PRO A 84 5.29 10.79 4.92
N ALA A 85 4.02 10.74 5.35
CA ALA A 85 3.59 11.30 6.63
C ALA A 85 4.01 10.44 7.83
N LEU A 86 4.52 9.23 7.59
CA LEU A 86 5.04 8.37 8.63
C LEU A 86 6.54 8.60 8.83
N PRO A 87 7.03 8.63 10.08
CA PRO A 87 8.46 8.61 10.33
C PRO A 87 9.04 7.40 9.59
N ALA A 88 10.20 7.57 8.94
CA ALA A 88 10.85 6.53 8.15
C ALA A 88 10.82 5.21 8.94
N ILE A 89 9.93 4.30 8.54
CA ILE A 89 9.73 3.05 9.26
C ILE A 89 11.08 2.36 9.20
N ASN A 90 11.69 2.08 10.36
CA ASN A 90 13.03 1.49 10.54
C ASN A 90 13.23 0.13 9.80
N GLY A 91 12.23 -0.37 9.07
CA GLY A 91 12.30 -1.52 8.16
C GLY A 91 12.49 -1.15 6.67
N LEU A 92 12.68 0.12 6.31
CA LEU A 92 13.09 0.57 4.97
C LEU A 92 14.61 0.55 4.76
N ARG A 93 15.37 -0.04 5.69
CA ARG A 93 16.74 -0.46 5.39
C ARG A 93 16.66 -1.61 4.39
N GLU A 94 17.22 -1.36 3.20
CA GLU A 94 17.55 -2.41 2.24
C GLU A 94 18.25 -3.55 2.98
N ALA A 95 17.68 -4.75 2.88
CA ALA A 95 18.37 -6.02 3.09
C ALA A 95 18.52 -6.67 1.71
#